data_AF-A0A8T3KJF7-F1
#
_entry.id   AF-A0A8T3KJF7-F1
#
_cell.length_a   1.000
_cell.length_b   1.000
_cell.length_c   1.000
_cell.angle_alpha   90.00
_cell.angle_beta   90.00
_cell.angle_gamma   90.00
#
_symmetry.space_group_name_H-M   'P 1'
#
loop_
_entity.id
_entity.type
_entity.pdbx_description
1 polymer ?
#
loop_
_entity_poly.entity_id
_entity_poly.type
_entity_poly.pdbx_seq_one_letter_code
_entity_poly.pdbx_strand_id
1 'polypeptide(L)'
;MNERISSMGLKLAYFYLDSNPDKNIPKLMNWVDRFDKDDSMKGQRQAIRKIIEDKNNNWYQLILSLWNDLDAGVRKAFFNNFIINATAIGYQKQDKLREAYDCNIPWAILMDPTSACNLKCTGCWAADYGNQLSMSLETLDSIIRQGKEMGVYFYLYSGGEPLVRKKDIIKLCEKHKDCVFAAFTNGTLIDEEFADEMLRVKNFIPAISIEGFEEATDSRRGKGTYKAVIRAMEILKKKKLAFGTSCCYTRHNTEVIGSEEFFDDMIEKGAKFAWFFTYMPVGVDSPSDLLVTAEQREFMYRQIRKFRETKPLFTLDFWNDGEFVEGCIAGGRRYLHINAGGDIEPCAFIHYSDSNIYQKTLLEALRSPLFMQYHKNQPFNENHLRPCPLLDNPGRLSRMVEVSGAKSTDMMKPQNVQDLSAKCVNAAENWAIAADRIWSESHACAGCTACGGSAVKETISTSA
;
A
#
# COMPACT_ATOMS: atom_id res chain seq x y z
N MET A 1 3.26 12.39 26.64
CA MET A 1 1.86 12.88 26.63
C MET A 1 0.95 11.67 26.64
N ASN A 2 -0.01 11.57 27.57
CA ASN A 2 -0.83 10.35 27.72
C ASN A 2 -1.61 10.06 26.41
N GLU A 3 -1.55 8.85 25.86
CA GLU A 3 -2.11 8.48 24.53
C GLU A 3 -3.58 8.94 24.37
N ARG A 4 -4.35 8.89 25.47
CA ARG A 4 -5.75 9.37 25.53
C ARG A 4 -5.90 10.88 25.32
N ILE A 5 -4.97 11.68 25.85
CA ILE A 5 -4.97 13.15 25.72
C ILE A 5 -4.65 13.53 24.26
N SER A 6 -3.70 12.85 23.63
CA SER A 6 -3.36 13.04 22.21
C SER A 6 -4.53 12.69 21.27
N SER A 7 -5.21 11.57 21.54
CA SER A 7 -6.39 11.13 20.77
C SER A 7 -7.58 12.11 20.88
N MET A 8 -7.84 12.64 22.08
CA MET A 8 -8.90 13.63 22.29
C MET A 8 -8.61 14.94 21.54
N GLY A 9 -7.35 15.39 21.54
CA GLY A 9 -6.92 16.56 20.76
C GLY A 9 -7.12 16.38 19.25
N LEU A 10 -6.75 15.23 18.70
CA LEU A 10 -6.94 14.92 17.27
C LEU A 10 -8.43 14.84 16.89
N LYS A 11 -9.27 14.28 17.75
CA LYS A 11 -10.73 14.27 17.53
C LYS A 11 -11.31 15.67 17.52
N LEU A 12 -10.88 16.55 18.44
CA LEU A 12 -11.31 17.94 18.46
C LEU A 12 -10.84 18.68 17.20
N ALA A 13 -9.61 18.42 16.74
CA ALA A 13 -9.10 18.95 15.47
C ALA A 13 -9.99 18.55 14.29
N TYR A 14 -10.42 17.28 14.21
CA TYR A 14 -11.36 16.84 13.17
C TYR A 14 -12.69 17.59 13.25
N PHE A 15 -13.32 17.69 14.42
CA PHE A 15 -14.60 18.41 14.55
C PHE A 15 -14.48 19.88 14.12
N TYR A 16 -13.36 20.51 14.45
CA TYR A 16 -13.09 21.86 13.99
C TYR A 16 -13.00 21.91 12.46
N LEU A 17 -12.22 21.03 11.83
CA LEU A 17 -12.10 20.94 10.37
C LEU A 17 -13.43 20.60 9.68
N ASP A 18 -14.24 19.72 10.25
CA ASP A 18 -15.51 19.25 9.66
C ASP A 18 -16.54 20.37 9.49
N SER A 19 -16.53 21.37 10.37
CA SER A 19 -17.47 22.50 10.30
C SER A 19 -17.23 23.44 9.12
N ASN A 20 -15.97 23.68 8.74
CA ASN A 20 -15.58 24.49 7.59
C ASN A 20 -14.08 24.29 7.27
N PRO A 21 -13.70 23.31 6.44
CA PRO A 21 -12.28 22.97 6.24
C PRO A 21 -11.48 24.13 5.67
N ASP A 22 -12.01 24.86 4.68
CA ASP A 22 -11.33 25.99 4.03
C ASP A 22 -10.95 27.10 5.02
N LYS A 23 -11.86 27.43 5.96
CA LYS A 23 -11.59 28.44 7.00
C LYS A 23 -10.80 27.91 8.19
N ASN A 24 -10.89 26.61 8.48
CA ASN A 24 -10.40 26.05 9.73
C ASN A 24 -9.04 25.38 9.61
N ILE A 25 -8.64 24.91 8.42
CA ILE A 25 -7.29 24.39 8.18
C ILE A 25 -6.20 25.43 8.54
N PRO A 26 -6.26 26.70 8.10
CA PRO A 26 -5.25 27.70 8.47
C PRO A 26 -5.24 28.01 9.98
N LYS A 27 -6.40 28.02 10.61
CA LYS A 27 -6.52 28.27 12.06
C LYS A 27 -5.96 27.12 12.89
N LEU A 28 -6.17 25.89 12.44
CA LEU A 28 -5.61 24.70 13.08
C LEU A 28 -4.08 24.73 13.00
N MET A 29 -3.50 25.12 11.86
CA MET A 29 -2.05 25.31 11.73
C MET A 29 -1.53 26.39 12.68
N ASN A 30 -2.24 27.50 12.85
CA ASN A 30 -1.87 28.52 13.83
C ASN A 30 -1.94 28.01 15.29
N TRP A 31 -2.77 27.01 15.58
CA TRP A 31 -2.75 26.34 16.89
C TRP A 31 -1.53 25.45 17.03
N VAL A 32 -1.21 24.64 16.02
CA VAL A 32 0.00 23.81 16.00
C VAL A 32 1.25 24.67 16.24
N ASP A 33 1.33 25.86 15.63
CA ASP A 33 2.43 26.82 15.84
C ASP A 33 2.58 27.27 17.30
N ARG A 34 1.48 27.39 18.04
CA ARG A 34 1.51 27.79 19.45
C ARG A 34 1.97 26.67 20.39
N PHE A 35 1.82 25.42 19.94
CA PHE A 35 2.18 24.23 20.71
C PHE A 35 3.58 23.71 20.38
N ASP A 36 4.07 23.90 19.14
CA ASP A 36 5.45 23.59 18.71
C ASP A 36 6.43 24.71 19.07
N LYS A 37 6.62 24.96 20.37
CA LYS A 37 7.43 26.08 20.88
C LYS A 37 8.93 25.94 20.67
N ASP A 38 9.41 24.73 20.40
CA ASP A 38 10.81 24.40 20.15
C ASP A 38 11.16 24.33 18.65
N ASP A 39 10.21 24.68 17.77
CA ASP A 39 10.38 24.62 16.31
C ASP A 39 10.78 23.21 15.82
N SER A 40 10.48 22.16 16.60
CA SER A 40 10.85 20.78 16.31
C SER A 40 10.28 20.27 14.98
N MET A 41 9.16 20.84 14.52
CA MET A 41 8.48 20.47 13.28
C MET A 41 8.46 21.60 12.24
N LYS A 42 9.39 22.55 12.31
CA LYS A 42 9.37 23.76 11.47
C LYS A 42 9.30 23.48 9.97
N GLY A 43 10.08 22.53 9.47
CA GLY A 43 10.10 22.16 8.04
C GLY A 43 8.76 21.61 7.57
N GLN A 44 8.21 20.64 8.30
CA GLN A 44 6.90 20.04 8.01
C GLN A 44 5.77 21.07 8.12
N ARG A 45 5.80 21.95 9.13
CA ARG A 45 4.82 23.03 9.29
C ARG A 45 4.86 24.00 8.11
N GLN A 46 6.05 24.38 7.63
CA GLN A 46 6.20 25.25 6.45
C GLN A 46 5.71 24.57 5.17
N ALA A 47 6.00 23.29 4.97
CA ALA A 47 5.51 22.53 3.82
C ALA A 47 3.98 22.46 3.80
N ILE A 48 3.35 22.10 4.93
CA ILE A 48 1.90 22.10 5.07
C ILE A 48 1.33 23.49 4.83
N ARG A 49 1.96 24.53 5.37
CA ARG A 49 1.54 25.93 5.19
C ARG A 49 1.48 26.33 3.71
N LYS A 50 2.52 26.01 2.93
CA LYS A 50 2.53 26.25 1.48
C LYS A 50 1.35 25.58 0.78
N ILE A 51 1.03 24.34 1.16
CA ILE A 51 -0.13 23.62 0.61
C ILE A 51 -1.43 24.35 0.93
N ILE A 52 -1.65 24.75 2.19
CA ILE A 52 -2.96 25.25 2.62
C ILE A 52 -3.23 26.73 2.25
N GLU A 53 -2.17 27.50 2.02
CA GLU A 53 -2.24 28.91 1.63
C GLU A 53 -2.41 29.08 0.11
N ASP A 54 -1.85 28.17 -0.70
CA ASP A 54 -2.08 28.14 -2.14
C ASP A 54 -3.32 27.31 -2.48
N LYS A 55 -4.42 28.01 -2.77
CA LYS A 55 -5.69 27.37 -3.12
C LYS A 55 -5.62 26.62 -4.46
N ASN A 56 -4.64 26.88 -5.33
CA ASN A 56 -4.44 26.13 -6.56
C ASN A 56 -3.55 24.89 -6.38
N ASN A 57 -2.98 24.70 -5.18
CA ASN A 57 -2.15 23.55 -4.89
C ASN A 57 -2.93 22.24 -5.01
N ASN A 58 -2.36 21.26 -5.70
CA ASN A 58 -3.00 19.97 -5.95
C ASN A 58 -3.34 19.20 -4.66
N TRP A 59 -2.51 19.28 -3.62
CA TRP A 59 -2.78 18.66 -2.33
C TRP A 59 -3.92 19.35 -1.58
N TYR A 60 -4.00 20.67 -1.70
CA TYR A 60 -5.13 21.42 -1.14
C TYR A 60 -6.45 21.03 -1.81
N GLN A 61 -6.44 20.92 -3.14
CA GLN A 61 -7.58 20.46 -3.92
C GLN A 61 -7.99 19.03 -3.55
N LEU A 62 -7.01 18.12 -3.39
CA LEU A 62 -7.29 16.75 -2.92
C LEU A 62 -7.95 16.77 -1.53
N ILE A 63 -7.40 17.52 -0.57
CA ILE A 63 -7.96 17.66 0.79
C ILE A 63 -9.41 18.14 0.71
N LEU A 64 -9.69 19.23 -0.01
CA LEU A 64 -11.06 19.74 -0.14
C LEU A 64 -12.00 18.74 -0.84
N SER A 65 -11.50 18.01 -1.84
CA SER A 65 -12.29 16.99 -2.53
C SER A 65 -12.80 15.91 -1.57
N LEU A 66 -12.05 15.60 -0.49
CA LEU A 66 -12.53 14.66 0.52
C LEU A 66 -13.84 15.20 1.12
N TRP A 67 -13.88 16.46 1.57
CA TRP A 67 -15.07 17.05 2.18
C TRP A 67 -16.26 17.21 1.23
N ASN A 68 -16.01 17.46 -0.04
CA ASN A 68 -17.06 17.67 -1.05
C ASN A 68 -17.65 16.33 -1.51
N ASP A 69 -16.78 15.34 -1.73
CA ASP A 69 -17.13 14.12 -2.45
C ASP A 69 -17.49 12.97 -1.52
N LEU A 70 -17.10 13.02 -0.24
CA LEU A 70 -17.28 11.90 0.69
C LEU A 70 -18.34 12.17 1.78
N ASP A 71 -19.06 11.11 2.14
CA ASP A 71 -20.01 11.12 3.26
C ASP A 71 -19.31 11.51 4.57
N ALA A 72 -19.97 12.34 5.39
CA ALA A 72 -19.37 12.84 6.62
C ALA A 72 -19.04 11.72 7.63
N GLY A 73 -19.85 10.66 7.67
CA GLY A 73 -19.60 9.48 8.48
C GLY A 73 -18.38 8.69 8.00
N VAL A 74 -18.23 8.53 6.68
CA VAL A 74 -17.05 7.91 6.05
C VAL A 74 -15.79 8.71 6.35
N ARG A 75 -15.82 10.03 6.16
CA ARG A 75 -14.68 10.92 6.49
C ARG A 75 -14.27 10.81 7.94
N LYS A 76 -15.24 10.80 8.85
CA LYS A 76 -15.01 10.64 10.29
C LYS A 76 -14.43 9.28 10.62
N ALA A 77 -14.91 8.21 10.00
CA ALA A 77 -14.38 6.86 10.20
C ALA A 77 -12.92 6.76 9.70
N PHE A 78 -12.64 7.26 8.49
CA PHE A 78 -11.28 7.32 7.94
C PHE A 78 -10.34 8.08 8.88
N PHE A 79 -10.71 9.29 9.33
CA PHE A 79 -9.87 10.07 10.23
C PHE A 79 -9.59 9.34 11.55
N ASN A 80 -10.62 8.79 12.21
CA ASN A 80 -10.43 8.08 13.47
C ASN A 80 -9.60 6.81 13.32
N ASN A 81 -9.85 6.03 12.28
CA ASN A 81 -9.28 4.69 12.20
C ASN A 81 -7.92 4.70 11.50
N PHE A 82 -7.77 5.46 10.40
CA PHE A 82 -6.51 5.56 9.66
C PHE A 82 -5.53 6.53 10.35
N ILE A 83 -5.94 7.78 10.56
CA ILE A 83 -5.03 8.83 11.06
C ILE A 83 -4.74 8.65 12.55
N ILE A 84 -5.77 8.41 13.38
CA ILE A 84 -5.56 8.27 14.84
C ILE A 84 -5.13 6.84 15.19
N ASN A 85 -5.95 5.83 14.89
CA ASN A 85 -5.69 4.49 15.40
C ASN A 85 -4.49 3.83 14.70
N ALA A 86 -4.46 3.76 13.37
CA ALA A 86 -3.36 3.10 12.66
C ALA A 86 -2.05 3.89 12.73
N THR A 87 -2.08 5.20 12.44
CA THR A 87 -0.86 6.00 12.30
C THR A 87 -0.34 6.60 13.60
N ALA A 88 -1.19 7.16 14.47
CA ALA A 88 -0.71 7.80 15.70
C ALA A 88 -0.55 6.81 16.87
N ILE A 89 -1.62 6.09 17.23
CA ILE A 89 -1.63 5.20 18.41
C ILE A 89 -0.94 3.87 18.09
N GLY A 90 -1.32 3.26 16.96
CA GLY A 90 -0.81 1.97 16.52
C GLY A 90 0.69 1.98 16.34
N TYR A 91 1.23 2.99 15.66
CA TYR A 91 2.66 3.12 15.40
C TYR A 91 3.49 3.20 16.70
N GLN A 92 3.08 4.00 17.69
CA GLN A 92 3.76 4.08 18.98
C GLN A 92 3.79 2.74 19.72
N LYS A 93 2.70 1.97 19.63
CA LYS A 93 2.64 0.64 20.20
C LYS A 93 3.56 -0.33 19.45
N GLN A 94 3.57 -0.28 18.13
CA GLN A 94 4.44 -1.11 17.30
C GLN A 94 5.92 -0.85 17.62
N ASP A 95 6.35 0.40 17.78
CA ASP A 95 7.74 0.74 18.12
C ASP A 95 8.20 0.09 19.43
N LYS A 96 7.39 0.22 20.50
CA LYS A 96 7.67 -0.43 21.79
C LYS A 96 7.78 -1.95 21.66
N LEU A 97 6.94 -2.55 20.81
CA LEU A 97 6.95 -4.00 20.61
C LEU A 97 8.10 -4.47 19.72
N ARG A 98 8.53 -3.67 18.73
CA ARG A 98 9.73 -3.95 17.93
C ARG A 98 10.96 -4.03 18.83
N GLU A 99 11.11 -3.06 19.74
CA GLU A 99 12.20 -3.05 20.73
C GLU A 99 12.08 -4.22 21.72
N ALA A 100 10.89 -4.44 22.29
CA ALA A 100 10.70 -5.47 23.32
C ALA A 100 10.90 -6.90 22.81
N TYR A 101 10.57 -7.18 21.54
CA TYR A 101 10.64 -8.53 20.98
C TYR A 101 11.80 -8.76 20.01
N ASP A 102 12.59 -7.71 19.72
CA ASP A 102 13.70 -7.73 18.76
C ASP A 102 13.28 -8.34 17.42
N CYS A 103 12.18 -7.82 16.86
CA CYS A 103 11.65 -8.25 15.58
C CYS A 103 10.86 -7.14 14.90
N ASN A 104 10.57 -7.31 13.61
CA ASN A 104 9.69 -6.41 12.90
C ASN A 104 8.23 -6.56 13.39
N ILE A 105 7.52 -5.44 13.53
CA ILE A 105 6.07 -5.40 13.76
C ILE A 105 5.41 -4.60 12.63
N PRO A 106 4.43 -5.15 11.90
CA PRO A 106 3.85 -4.50 10.74
C PRO A 106 2.93 -3.35 11.14
N TRP A 107 2.73 -2.41 10.22
CA TRP A 107 1.71 -1.38 10.30
C TRP A 107 0.37 -1.83 9.68
N ALA A 108 0.43 -2.69 8.66
CA ALA A 108 -0.73 -3.27 7.99
C ALA A 108 -0.59 -4.78 7.80
N ILE A 109 -1.72 -5.47 7.72
CA ILE A 109 -1.75 -6.90 7.35
C ILE A 109 -2.58 -7.04 6.07
N LEU A 110 -1.97 -7.62 5.05
CA LEU A 110 -2.67 -8.08 3.85
C LEU A 110 -3.05 -9.54 4.04
N MET A 111 -4.30 -9.90 3.80
CA MET A 111 -4.74 -11.29 3.92
C MET A 111 -5.69 -11.67 2.80
N ASP A 112 -5.65 -12.93 2.38
CA ASP A 112 -6.47 -13.48 1.32
C ASP A 112 -7.63 -14.26 1.93
N PRO A 113 -8.86 -13.73 1.97
CA PRO A 113 -9.99 -14.47 2.55
C PRO A 113 -10.29 -15.78 1.79
N THR A 114 -9.95 -15.79 0.51
CA THR A 114 -10.22 -16.88 -0.43
C THR A 114 -9.29 -16.82 -1.63
N SER A 115 -8.97 -17.98 -2.19
CA SER A 115 -8.28 -18.06 -3.49
C SER A 115 -9.28 -18.10 -4.67
N ALA A 116 -10.58 -18.21 -4.40
CA ALA A 116 -11.62 -18.16 -5.44
C ALA A 116 -11.69 -16.78 -6.12
N CYS A 117 -11.73 -16.76 -7.45
CA CYS A 117 -11.88 -15.55 -8.26
C CYS A 117 -12.94 -15.77 -9.36
N ASN A 118 -13.69 -14.72 -9.68
CA ASN A 118 -14.67 -14.73 -10.77
C ASN A 118 -14.06 -14.32 -12.13
N LEU A 119 -12.75 -14.02 -12.19
CA LEU A 119 -12.00 -13.73 -13.41
C LEU A 119 -10.80 -14.70 -13.56
N LYS A 120 -10.16 -14.67 -14.72
CA LYS A 120 -8.95 -15.47 -15.05
C LYS A 120 -7.92 -14.59 -15.76
N CYS A 121 -7.36 -13.61 -15.04
CA CYS A 121 -6.50 -12.60 -15.65
C CYS A 121 -5.15 -13.18 -16.10
N THR A 122 -4.62 -12.68 -17.22
CA THR A 122 -3.27 -13.03 -17.70
C THR A 122 -2.22 -12.46 -16.75
N GLY A 123 -1.25 -13.29 -16.35
CA GLY A 123 -0.18 -12.89 -15.43
C GLY A 123 -0.69 -12.55 -14.02
N CYS A 124 -1.69 -13.28 -13.53
CA CYS A 124 -2.19 -13.11 -12.16
C CYS A 124 -1.30 -13.85 -11.16
N TRP A 125 -0.68 -13.13 -10.22
CA TRP A 125 0.15 -13.73 -9.17
C TRP A 125 -0.67 -14.62 -8.22
N ALA A 126 -1.95 -14.29 -7.99
CA ALA A 126 -2.79 -15.03 -7.05
C ALA A 126 -3.43 -16.31 -7.64
N ALA A 127 -3.31 -16.54 -8.95
CA ALA A 127 -3.88 -17.72 -9.60
C ALA A 127 -3.23 -19.03 -9.13
N ASP A 128 -1.98 -18.95 -8.67
CA ASP A 128 -1.16 -20.09 -8.30
C ASP A 128 -1.59 -20.76 -6.98
N TYR A 129 -2.36 -20.07 -6.13
CA TYR A 129 -2.96 -20.69 -4.92
C TYR A 129 -4.10 -21.67 -5.24
N GLY A 130 -4.48 -21.85 -6.51
CA GLY A 130 -5.69 -22.56 -6.90
C GLY A 130 -6.96 -21.80 -6.53
N ASN A 131 -8.14 -22.44 -6.59
CA ASN A 131 -9.43 -21.75 -6.43
C ASN A 131 -10.33 -22.30 -5.31
N GLN A 132 -9.80 -23.14 -4.42
CA GLN A 132 -10.58 -23.87 -3.41
C GLN A 132 -10.26 -23.50 -1.96
N LEU A 133 -9.24 -22.66 -1.73
CA LEU A 133 -8.84 -22.29 -0.37
C LEU A 133 -9.69 -21.13 0.15
N SER A 134 -10.12 -21.23 1.40
CA SER A 134 -10.93 -20.19 2.03
C SER A 134 -10.77 -20.24 3.56
N MET A 135 -10.36 -19.12 4.15
CA MET A 135 -10.28 -19.02 5.61
C MET A 135 -11.67 -18.93 6.24
N SER A 136 -11.84 -19.44 7.46
CA SER A 136 -13.08 -19.25 8.19
C SER A 136 -13.22 -17.78 8.64
N LEU A 137 -14.45 -17.31 8.86
CA LEU A 137 -14.70 -15.98 9.43
C LEU A 137 -14.03 -15.82 10.81
N GLU A 138 -13.98 -16.91 11.59
CA GLU A 138 -13.33 -16.95 12.90
C GLU A 138 -11.80 -16.79 12.80
N THR A 139 -11.18 -17.42 11.80
CA THR A 139 -9.75 -17.26 11.52
C THR A 139 -9.43 -15.81 11.15
N LEU A 140 -10.20 -15.21 10.23
CA LEU A 140 -10.03 -13.82 9.82
C LEU A 140 -10.19 -12.85 11.01
N ASP A 141 -11.20 -13.09 11.86
CA ASP A 141 -11.40 -12.33 13.09
C ASP A 141 -10.25 -12.48 14.08
N SER A 142 -9.71 -13.70 14.24
CA SER A 142 -8.56 -13.99 15.09
C SER A 142 -7.31 -13.22 14.64
N ILE A 143 -7.03 -13.19 13.33
CA ILE A 143 -5.93 -12.41 12.76
C ILE A 143 -6.06 -10.93 13.12
N ILE A 144 -7.26 -10.35 12.96
CA ILE A 144 -7.50 -8.93 13.29
C ILE A 144 -7.33 -8.68 14.79
N ARG A 145 -7.82 -9.57 15.66
CA ARG A 145 -7.62 -9.45 17.11
C ARG A 145 -6.13 -9.45 17.48
N GLN A 146 -5.37 -10.42 16.97
CA GLN A 146 -3.92 -10.52 17.21
C GLN A 146 -3.18 -9.28 16.66
N GLY A 147 -3.56 -8.80 15.47
CA GLY A 147 -3.00 -7.58 14.90
C GLY A 147 -3.21 -6.35 15.80
N LYS A 148 -4.43 -6.15 16.34
CA LYS A 148 -4.72 -5.04 17.26
C LYS A 148 -3.94 -5.14 18.58
N GLU A 149 -3.71 -6.35 19.06
CA GLU A 149 -2.81 -6.59 20.21
C GLU A 149 -1.38 -6.11 19.93
N MET A 150 -0.96 -6.04 18.67
CA MET A 150 0.32 -5.48 18.23
C MET A 150 0.25 -4.02 17.71
N GLY A 151 -0.93 -3.40 17.72
CA GLY A 151 -1.12 -2.04 17.22
C GLY A 151 -1.42 -1.93 15.72
N VAL A 152 -1.81 -3.02 15.06
CA VAL A 152 -2.26 -3.03 13.66
C VAL A 152 -3.75 -2.70 13.58
N TYR A 153 -4.09 -1.64 12.83
CA TYR A 153 -5.47 -1.20 12.61
C TYR A 153 -5.83 -1.05 11.13
N PHE A 154 -4.90 -1.35 10.22
CA PHE A 154 -5.15 -1.33 8.79
C PHE A 154 -5.01 -2.73 8.21
N TYR A 155 -6.10 -3.22 7.62
CA TYR A 155 -6.18 -4.55 7.05
C TYR A 155 -6.57 -4.45 5.58
N LEU A 156 -5.82 -5.13 4.73
CA LEU A 156 -6.09 -5.20 3.30
C LEU A 156 -6.50 -6.62 2.93
N TYR A 157 -7.41 -6.73 1.97
CA TYR A 157 -7.83 -8.01 1.41
C TYR A 157 -7.35 -8.16 -0.04
N SER A 158 -6.80 -9.32 -0.37
CA SER A 158 -6.44 -9.73 -1.74
C SER A 158 -6.87 -11.17 -2.02
N GLY A 159 -6.03 -11.95 -2.71
CA GLY A 159 -6.26 -13.35 -3.06
C GLY A 159 -6.82 -13.47 -4.46
N GLY A 160 -7.83 -14.33 -4.62
CA GLY A 160 -8.56 -14.44 -5.87
C GLY A 160 -9.36 -13.18 -6.16
N GLU A 161 -10.62 -13.15 -5.71
CA GLU A 161 -11.42 -11.93 -5.62
C GLU A 161 -12.00 -11.82 -4.20
N PRO A 162 -11.53 -10.89 -3.35
CA PRO A 162 -11.96 -10.82 -1.96
C PRO A 162 -13.47 -10.56 -1.83
N LEU A 163 -14.10 -9.84 -2.78
CA LEU A 163 -15.53 -9.55 -2.73
C LEU A 163 -16.43 -10.75 -3.05
N VAL A 164 -15.87 -11.90 -3.45
CA VAL A 164 -16.61 -13.18 -3.40
C VAL A 164 -17.07 -13.47 -1.96
N ARG A 165 -16.31 -12.98 -0.96
CA ARG A 165 -16.63 -13.06 0.47
C ARG A 165 -17.13 -11.73 1.04
N LYS A 166 -17.77 -10.87 0.23
CA LYS A 166 -18.22 -9.53 0.65
C LYS A 166 -19.06 -9.52 1.94
N LYS A 167 -19.92 -10.52 2.16
CA LYS A 167 -20.71 -10.65 3.40
C LYS A 167 -19.85 -10.84 4.65
N ASP A 168 -18.78 -11.60 4.57
CA ASP A 168 -17.87 -11.82 5.70
C ASP A 168 -17.02 -10.59 5.96
N ILE A 169 -16.53 -9.95 4.89
CA ILE A 169 -15.80 -8.67 4.99
C ILE A 169 -16.65 -7.62 5.71
N ILE A 170 -17.93 -7.46 5.34
CA ILE A 170 -18.83 -6.51 6.02
C ILE A 170 -19.03 -6.86 7.51
N LYS A 171 -19.17 -8.15 7.86
CA LYS A 171 -19.23 -8.56 9.28
C LYS A 171 -17.97 -8.18 10.05
N LEU A 172 -16.79 -8.33 9.44
CA LEU A 172 -15.52 -7.93 10.06
C LEU A 172 -15.43 -6.41 10.22
N CYS A 173 -15.84 -5.64 9.20
CA CYS A 173 -15.95 -4.18 9.27
C CYS A 173 -16.84 -3.72 10.42
N GLU A 174 -18.00 -4.37 10.59
CA GLU A 174 -18.95 -4.08 11.67
C GLU A 174 -18.44 -4.47 13.06
N LYS A 175 -17.70 -5.57 13.17
CA LYS A 175 -17.13 -6.04 14.44
C LYS A 175 -15.94 -5.19 14.89
N HIS A 176 -15.11 -4.73 13.95
CA HIS A 176 -13.87 -3.99 14.22
C HIS A 176 -13.96 -2.54 13.70
N LYS A 177 -14.90 -1.78 14.26
CA LYS A 177 -15.19 -0.39 13.87
C LYS A 177 -14.02 0.58 14.11
N ASP A 178 -13.03 0.16 14.88
CA ASP A 178 -11.78 0.88 15.16
C ASP A 178 -10.70 0.68 14.10
N CYS A 179 -10.90 -0.24 13.16
CA CYS A 179 -9.98 -0.54 12.07
C CYS A 179 -10.43 0.09 10.75
N VAL A 180 -9.48 0.24 9.82
CA VAL A 180 -9.75 0.48 8.40
C VAL A 180 -9.52 -0.82 7.64
N PHE A 181 -10.43 -1.09 6.72
CA PHE A 181 -10.37 -2.21 5.81
C PHE A 181 -10.25 -1.71 4.38
N ALA A 182 -9.39 -2.33 3.60
CA ALA A 182 -9.28 -2.10 2.16
C ALA A 182 -9.28 -3.42 1.41
N ALA A 183 -9.51 -3.37 0.11
CA ALA A 183 -9.36 -4.54 -0.75
C ALA A 183 -8.79 -4.16 -2.11
N PHE A 184 -7.83 -4.94 -2.59
CA PHE A 184 -7.52 -4.99 -4.00
C PHE A 184 -8.57 -5.87 -4.68
N THR A 185 -9.48 -5.25 -5.44
CA THR A 185 -10.62 -5.94 -6.05
C THR A 185 -10.67 -5.66 -7.54
N ASN A 186 -11.18 -6.60 -8.33
CA ASN A 186 -11.50 -6.40 -9.73
C ASN A 186 -12.75 -5.53 -9.95
N GLY A 187 -13.46 -5.14 -8.87
CA GLY A 187 -14.58 -4.20 -8.90
C GLY A 187 -15.89 -4.75 -9.48
N THR A 188 -15.88 -5.92 -10.13
CA THR A 188 -17.06 -6.46 -10.84
C THR A 188 -18.23 -6.84 -9.92
N LEU A 189 -17.96 -7.02 -8.62
CA LEU A 189 -18.95 -7.40 -7.60
C LEU A 189 -19.44 -6.22 -6.75
N ILE A 190 -19.04 -4.99 -7.09
CA ILE A 190 -19.51 -3.76 -6.46
C ILE A 190 -20.82 -3.33 -7.15
N ASP A 191 -21.92 -3.57 -6.44
CA ASP A 191 -23.27 -3.19 -6.80
C ASP A 191 -23.82 -2.15 -5.81
N GLU A 192 -25.02 -1.61 -6.09
CA GLU A 192 -25.69 -0.62 -5.23
C GLU A 192 -25.92 -1.18 -3.80
N GLU A 193 -26.29 -2.46 -3.66
CA GLU A 193 -26.50 -3.11 -2.36
C GLU A 193 -25.21 -3.18 -1.53
N PHE A 194 -24.10 -3.60 -2.15
CA PHE A 194 -22.82 -3.65 -1.45
C PHE A 194 -22.32 -2.24 -1.09
N ALA A 195 -22.53 -1.26 -1.97
CA ALA A 195 -22.20 0.13 -1.66
C ALA A 195 -23.02 0.67 -0.48
N ASP A 196 -24.30 0.29 -0.34
CA ASP A 196 -25.11 0.62 0.83
C ASP A 196 -24.55 0.00 2.12
N GLU A 197 -24.08 -1.25 2.07
CA GLU A 197 -23.40 -1.87 3.21
C GLU A 197 -22.07 -1.19 3.54
N MET A 198 -21.31 -0.74 2.53
CA MET A 198 -20.10 0.06 2.74
C MET A 198 -20.42 1.38 3.44
N LEU A 199 -21.50 2.06 3.05
CA LEU A 199 -21.94 3.31 3.68
C LEU A 199 -22.46 3.08 5.11
N ARG A 200 -23.02 1.90 5.39
CA ARG A 200 -23.43 1.49 6.74
C ARG A 200 -22.22 1.31 7.66
N VAL A 201 -21.18 0.58 7.22
CA VAL A 201 -19.99 0.27 8.05
C VAL A 201 -18.93 1.39 8.05
N LYS A 202 -18.84 2.18 6.99
CA LYS A 202 -18.04 3.41 6.82
C LYS A 202 -16.51 3.25 6.82
N ASN A 203 -15.99 2.07 7.16
CA ASN A 203 -14.57 1.81 7.32
C ASN A 203 -13.98 0.85 6.27
N PHE A 204 -14.65 0.68 5.12
CA PHE A 204 -14.17 -0.13 3.99
C PHE A 204 -13.87 0.74 2.77
N ILE A 205 -12.66 0.62 2.21
CA ILE A 205 -12.15 1.45 1.11
C ILE A 205 -11.54 0.56 0.02
N PRO A 206 -12.23 0.34 -1.11
CA PRO A 206 -11.69 -0.50 -2.17
C PRO A 206 -10.64 0.23 -3.02
N ALA A 207 -9.63 -0.52 -3.46
CA ALA A 207 -8.71 -0.17 -4.53
C ALA A 207 -9.09 -0.98 -5.77
N ILE A 208 -9.70 -0.30 -6.76
CA ILE A 208 -10.27 -0.94 -7.94
C ILE A 208 -9.18 -1.22 -8.96
N SER A 209 -9.08 -2.48 -9.37
CA SER A 209 -8.04 -2.91 -10.29
C SER A 209 -8.36 -2.50 -11.73
N ILE A 210 -7.44 -1.76 -12.36
CA ILE A 210 -7.60 -1.22 -13.72
C ILE A 210 -6.22 -1.05 -14.38
N GLU A 211 -6.08 -1.42 -15.66
CA GLU A 211 -4.78 -1.50 -16.36
C GLU A 211 -4.58 -0.42 -17.42
N GLY A 212 -5.43 0.59 -17.41
CA GLY A 212 -5.56 1.59 -18.47
C GLY A 212 -7.01 1.65 -18.95
N PHE A 213 -7.21 2.16 -20.16
CA PHE A 213 -8.53 2.20 -20.81
C PHE A 213 -9.03 0.81 -21.22
N GLU A 214 -10.17 0.76 -21.93
CA GLU A 214 -10.90 -0.49 -22.22
C GLU A 214 -10.03 -1.58 -22.84
N GLU A 215 -9.23 -1.26 -23.87
CA GLU A 215 -8.36 -2.24 -24.52
C GLU A 215 -7.32 -2.85 -23.59
N ALA A 216 -6.61 -2.02 -22.83
CA ALA A 216 -5.56 -2.46 -21.90
C ALA A 216 -6.14 -3.28 -20.74
N THR A 217 -7.28 -2.87 -20.19
CA THR A 217 -7.96 -3.58 -19.10
C THR A 217 -8.55 -4.90 -19.58
N ASP A 218 -9.29 -4.90 -20.68
CA ASP A 218 -9.99 -6.11 -21.16
C ASP A 218 -9.02 -7.14 -21.74
N SER A 219 -7.91 -6.73 -22.37
CA SER A 219 -6.90 -7.66 -22.88
C SER A 219 -6.27 -8.51 -21.78
N ARG A 220 -6.11 -7.97 -20.57
CA ARG A 220 -5.56 -8.70 -19.43
C ARG A 220 -6.63 -9.36 -18.57
N ARG A 221 -7.74 -8.69 -18.30
CA ARG A 221 -8.74 -9.13 -17.31
C ARG A 221 -9.95 -9.84 -17.89
N GLY A 222 -10.14 -9.75 -19.21
CA GLY A 222 -11.27 -10.33 -19.93
C GLY A 222 -12.27 -9.25 -20.37
N LYS A 223 -12.92 -9.50 -21.51
CA LYS A 223 -13.86 -8.59 -22.17
C LYS A 223 -14.99 -8.14 -21.23
N GLY A 224 -15.25 -6.84 -21.21
CA GLY A 224 -16.30 -6.21 -20.40
C GLY A 224 -15.87 -5.84 -18.98
N THR A 225 -14.64 -6.16 -18.58
CA THR A 225 -14.14 -5.83 -17.23
C THR A 225 -14.03 -4.34 -17.03
N TYR A 226 -13.51 -3.60 -18.02
CA TYR A 226 -13.40 -2.14 -17.95
C TYR A 226 -14.76 -1.50 -17.65
N LYS A 227 -15.81 -1.87 -18.39
CA LYS A 227 -17.16 -1.33 -18.19
C LYS A 227 -17.72 -1.64 -16.80
N ALA A 228 -17.46 -2.84 -16.29
CA ALA A 228 -17.86 -3.21 -14.93
C ALA A 228 -17.12 -2.36 -13.87
N VAL A 229 -15.82 -2.13 -14.06
CA VAL A 229 -14.99 -1.27 -13.21
C VAL A 229 -15.48 0.18 -13.22
N ILE A 230 -15.76 0.76 -14.40
CA ILE A 230 -16.28 2.12 -14.51
C ILE A 230 -17.63 2.25 -13.79
N ARG A 231 -18.54 1.29 -13.99
CA ARG A 231 -19.82 1.24 -13.26
C ARG A 231 -19.63 1.19 -11.74
N ALA A 232 -18.66 0.41 -11.25
CA ALA A 232 -18.35 0.36 -9.82
C ALA A 232 -17.88 1.72 -9.28
N MET A 233 -16.99 2.41 -10.01
CA MET A 233 -16.53 3.76 -9.64
C MET A 233 -17.67 4.77 -9.61
N GLU A 234 -18.58 4.72 -10.58
CA GLU A 234 -19.77 5.58 -10.64
C GLU A 234 -20.68 5.37 -9.43
N ILE A 235 -20.95 4.11 -9.05
CA ILE A 235 -21.74 3.76 -7.86
C ILE A 235 -21.08 4.33 -6.60
N LEU A 236 -19.78 4.10 -6.42
CA LEU A 236 -19.03 4.56 -5.24
C LEU A 236 -19.00 6.08 -5.15
N LYS A 237 -18.74 6.79 -6.26
CA LYS A 237 -18.77 8.25 -6.33
C LYS A 237 -20.16 8.80 -5.99
N LYS A 238 -21.22 8.24 -6.59
CA LYS A 238 -22.61 8.65 -6.32
C LYS A 238 -23.00 8.46 -4.85
N LYS A 239 -22.53 7.38 -4.22
CA LYS A 239 -22.75 7.08 -2.78
C LYS A 239 -21.81 7.83 -1.85
N LYS A 240 -20.92 8.66 -2.39
CA LYS A 240 -19.92 9.43 -1.63
C LYS A 240 -18.99 8.55 -0.78
N LEU A 241 -18.61 7.41 -1.34
CA LEU A 241 -17.68 6.45 -0.72
C LEU A 241 -16.26 6.68 -1.23
N ALA A 242 -15.28 6.54 -0.33
CA ALA A 242 -13.88 6.65 -0.70
C ALA A 242 -13.45 5.40 -1.46
N PHE A 243 -12.71 5.58 -2.56
CA PHE A 243 -12.05 4.51 -3.29
C PHE A 243 -10.80 5.04 -3.99
N GLY A 244 -9.98 4.12 -4.43
CA GLY A 244 -8.82 4.40 -5.27
C GLY A 244 -8.68 3.37 -6.38
N THR A 245 -7.60 3.48 -7.13
CA THR A 245 -7.24 2.53 -8.20
C THR A 245 -6.06 1.67 -7.77
N SER A 246 -5.95 0.49 -8.38
CA SER A 246 -4.83 -0.43 -8.24
C SER A 246 -4.37 -0.83 -9.64
N CYS A 247 -3.27 -0.25 -10.08
CA CYS A 247 -2.77 -0.36 -11.44
C CYS A 247 -1.52 -1.25 -11.46
N CYS A 248 -1.58 -2.35 -12.21
CA CYS A 248 -0.40 -3.15 -12.47
C CYS A 248 0.14 -2.84 -13.87
N TYR A 249 1.30 -2.19 -13.92
CA TYR A 249 1.97 -1.83 -15.16
C TYR A 249 2.91 -2.95 -15.62
N THR A 250 2.88 -3.19 -16.92
CA THR A 250 3.52 -4.29 -17.66
C THR A 250 4.20 -3.72 -18.89
N ARG A 251 4.97 -4.54 -19.61
CA ARG A 251 5.58 -4.18 -20.90
C ARG A 251 4.60 -3.54 -21.90
N HIS A 252 3.30 -3.88 -21.85
CA HIS A 252 2.34 -3.52 -22.89
C HIS A 252 1.39 -2.37 -22.54
N ASN A 253 1.38 -1.88 -21.30
CA ASN A 253 0.43 -0.85 -20.86
C ASN A 253 1.07 0.27 -20.01
N THR A 254 2.40 0.27 -19.87
CA THR A 254 3.11 1.21 -19.01
C THR A 254 2.86 2.66 -19.43
N GLU A 255 2.89 2.94 -20.72
CA GLU A 255 2.71 4.27 -21.29
C GLU A 255 1.26 4.77 -21.11
N VAL A 256 0.28 3.87 -21.18
CA VAL A 256 -1.13 4.19 -20.93
C VAL A 256 -1.35 4.51 -19.45
N ILE A 257 -0.88 3.64 -18.55
CA ILE A 257 -1.04 3.83 -17.10
C ILE A 257 -0.31 5.09 -16.62
N GLY A 258 0.86 5.40 -17.17
CA GLY A 258 1.64 6.59 -16.83
C GLY A 258 1.24 7.85 -17.60
N SER A 259 0.17 7.83 -18.39
CA SER A 259 -0.28 8.99 -19.16
C SER A 259 -1.04 10.01 -18.30
N GLU A 260 -0.95 11.29 -18.67
CA GLU A 260 -1.75 12.33 -18.01
C GLU A 260 -3.26 12.09 -18.19
N GLU A 261 -3.66 11.67 -19.39
CA GLU A 261 -5.05 11.41 -19.75
C GLU A 261 -5.69 10.36 -18.83
N PHE A 262 -4.99 9.24 -18.59
CA PHE A 262 -5.47 8.22 -17.67
C PHE A 262 -5.58 8.73 -16.22
N PHE A 263 -4.59 9.49 -15.76
CA PHE A 263 -4.61 10.07 -14.42
C PHE A 263 -5.78 11.06 -14.23
N ASP A 264 -6.00 11.94 -15.20
CA ASP A 264 -7.08 12.92 -15.18
C ASP A 264 -8.45 12.23 -15.22
N ASP A 265 -8.61 11.18 -16.04
CA ASP A 265 -9.82 10.37 -16.11
C ASP A 265 -10.10 9.65 -14.77
N MET A 266 -9.09 9.09 -14.11
CA MET A 266 -9.26 8.46 -12.79
C MET A 266 -9.67 9.47 -11.70
N ILE A 267 -9.08 10.68 -11.72
CA ILE A 267 -9.45 11.77 -10.81
C ILE A 267 -10.89 12.22 -11.07
N GLU A 268 -11.26 12.42 -12.34
CA GLU A 268 -12.62 12.82 -12.73
C GLU A 268 -13.65 11.79 -12.28
N LYS A 269 -13.32 10.50 -12.39
CA LYS A 269 -14.19 9.41 -11.90
C LYS A 269 -14.26 9.31 -10.38
N GLY A 270 -13.44 10.06 -9.64
CA GLY A 270 -13.56 10.23 -8.19
C GLY A 270 -12.52 9.48 -7.37
N ALA A 271 -11.52 8.86 -8.00
CA ALA A 271 -10.44 8.19 -7.27
C ALA A 271 -9.69 9.17 -6.35
N LYS A 272 -9.42 8.75 -5.12
CA LYS A 272 -8.69 9.56 -4.12
C LYS A 272 -7.23 9.14 -3.96
N PHE A 273 -6.92 7.91 -4.35
CA PHE A 273 -5.57 7.39 -4.35
C PHE A 273 -5.37 6.38 -5.49
N ALA A 274 -4.12 6.09 -5.82
CA ALA A 274 -3.75 5.07 -6.80
C ALA A 274 -2.52 4.30 -6.32
N TRP A 275 -2.63 2.97 -6.30
CA TRP A 275 -1.52 2.06 -6.08
C TRP A 275 -0.95 1.62 -7.43
N PHE A 276 0.36 1.70 -7.59
CA PHE A 276 1.08 1.23 -8.77
C PHE A 276 1.98 0.06 -8.39
N PHE A 277 1.83 -1.02 -9.14
CA PHE A 277 2.62 -2.23 -9.02
C PHE A 277 3.28 -2.54 -10.35
N THR A 278 4.57 -2.81 -10.34
CA THR A 278 5.18 -3.45 -11.52
C THR A 278 4.77 -4.92 -11.55
N TYR A 279 4.62 -5.47 -12.74
CA TYR A 279 4.38 -6.90 -12.90
C TYR A 279 5.52 -7.73 -12.31
N MET A 280 5.15 -8.78 -11.56
CA MET A 280 6.08 -9.74 -10.99
C MET A 280 5.81 -11.14 -11.57
N PRO A 281 6.85 -11.87 -12.04
CA PRO A 281 6.71 -13.19 -12.66
C PRO A 281 6.66 -14.27 -11.58
N VAL A 282 5.66 -14.18 -10.69
CA VAL A 282 5.40 -15.18 -9.64
C VAL A 282 4.58 -16.31 -10.24
N GLY A 283 4.98 -17.55 -9.94
CA GLY A 283 4.38 -18.77 -10.49
C GLY A 283 5.27 -19.48 -11.49
N VAL A 284 5.12 -20.80 -11.62
CA VAL A 284 5.91 -21.60 -12.57
C VAL A 284 5.66 -21.13 -14.02
N ASP A 285 4.39 -20.93 -14.39
CA ASP A 285 3.97 -20.58 -15.76
C ASP A 285 3.85 -19.06 -15.99
N SER A 286 4.40 -18.25 -15.09
CA SER A 286 4.29 -16.79 -15.17
C SER A 286 5.02 -16.24 -16.42
N PRO A 287 4.36 -15.45 -17.29
CA PRO A 287 5.00 -14.87 -18.46
C PRO A 287 6.05 -13.81 -18.06
N SER A 288 7.33 -14.05 -18.37
CA SER A 288 8.41 -13.07 -18.11
C SER A 288 8.43 -11.91 -19.11
N ASP A 289 7.80 -12.09 -20.27
CA ASP A 289 7.60 -11.07 -21.30
C ASP A 289 6.61 -9.96 -20.90
N LEU A 290 5.97 -10.06 -19.73
CA LEU A 290 5.21 -8.95 -19.14
C LEU A 290 6.04 -8.03 -18.22
N LEU A 291 7.24 -8.45 -17.79
CA LEU A 291 8.16 -7.60 -17.02
C LEU A 291 8.43 -6.30 -17.76
N VAL A 292 8.47 -5.16 -17.07
CA VAL A 292 8.85 -3.90 -17.73
C VAL A 292 10.33 -3.85 -18.07
N THR A 293 10.69 -3.03 -19.05
CA THR A 293 12.11 -2.65 -19.26
C THR A 293 12.58 -1.63 -18.22
N ALA A 294 13.89 -1.40 -18.13
CA ALA A 294 14.45 -0.39 -17.24
C ALA A 294 13.96 1.02 -17.61
N GLU A 295 13.83 1.32 -18.91
CA GLU A 295 13.32 2.59 -19.43
C GLU A 295 11.85 2.78 -19.06
N GLN A 296 11.03 1.73 -19.13
CA GLN A 296 9.62 1.77 -18.73
C GLN A 296 9.47 1.97 -17.22
N ARG A 297 10.30 1.33 -16.39
CA ARG A 297 10.31 1.58 -14.95
C ARG A 297 10.76 3.00 -14.61
N GLU A 298 11.77 3.52 -15.30
CA GLU A 298 12.20 4.92 -15.14
C GLU A 298 11.10 5.89 -15.57
N PHE A 299 10.41 5.60 -16.68
CA PHE A 299 9.26 6.38 -17.11
C PHE A 299 8.20 6.47 -16.00
N MET A 300 7.80 5.35 -15.40
CA MET A 300 6.85 5.35 -14.28
C MET A 300 7.37 6.13 -13.07
N TYR A 301 8.65 5.94 -12.70
CA TYR A 301 9.30 6.72 -11.64
C TYR A 301 9.17 8.23 -11.86
N ARG A 302 9.48 8.71 -13.08
CA ARG A 302 9.41 10.14 -13.41
C ARG A 302 7.97 10.65 -13.48
N GLN A 303 7.05 9.89 -14.09
CA GLN A 303 5.64 10.28 -14.20
C GLN A 303 4.96 10.38 -12.84
N ILE A 304 5.11 9.36 -11.98
CA ILE A 304 4.44 9.36 -10.67
C ILE A 304 4.93 10.53 -9.81
N ARG A 305 6.23 10.85 -9.83
CA ARG A 305 6.76 12.03 -9.14
C ARG A 305 6.22 13.33 -9.70
N LYS A 306 6.20 13.49 -11.02
CA LYS A 306 5.57 14.64 -11.68
C LYS A 306 4.09 14.79 -11.27
N PHE A 307 3.34 13.70 -11.19
CA PHE A 307 1.92 13.74 -10.82
C PHE A 307 1.69 14.08 -9.36
N ARG A 308 2.61 13.74 -8.45
CA ARG A 308 2.55 14.21 -7.05
C ARG A 308 2.68 15.72 -6.92
N GLU A 309 3.30 16.38 -7.89
CA GLU A 309 3.45 17.84 -7.92
C GLU A 309 2.29 18.55 -8.63
N THR A 310 1.54 17.83 -9.48
CA THR A 310 0.62 18.46 -10.45
C THR A 310 -0.82 17.97 -10.38
N LYS A 311 -1.08 16.77 -9.86
CA LYS A 311 -2.40 16.13 -9.88
C LYS A 311 -2.94 15.95 -8.46
N PRO A 312 -4.24 16.21 -8.20
CA PRO A 312 -4.85 16.04 -6.88
C PRO A 312 -5.21 14.56 -6.62
N LEU A 313 -4.21 13.67 -6.65
CA LEU A 313 -4.36 12.23 -6.47
C LEU A 313 -3.20 11.69 -5.60
N PHE A 314 -3.52 10.97 -4.53
CA PHE A 314 -2.48 10.36 -3.70
C PHE A 314 -1.94 9.08 -4.34
N THR A 315 -0.68 9.09 -4.78
CA THR A 315 -0.08 7.95 -5.49
C THR A 315 0.93 7.21 -4.63
N LEU A 316 0.96 5.89 -4.77
CA LEU A 316 1.91 4.99 -4.14
C LEU A 316 2.48 4.05 -5.20
N ASP A 317 3.80 4.02 -5.39
CA ASP A 317 4.49 3.07 -6.26
C ASP A 317 5.30 2.08 -5.42
N PHE A 318 4.89 0.81 -5.48
CA PHE A 318 5.40 -0.21 -4.58
C PHE A 318 6.90 -0.54 -4.78
N TRP A 319 7.49 -0.24 -5.94
CA TRP A 319 8.91 -0.47 -6.22
C TRP A 319 9.73 0.81 -6.37
N ASN A 320 9.13 1.92 -6.79
CA ASN A 320 9.85 3.18 -7.02
C ASN A 320 9.82 4.13 -5.81
N ASP A 321 9.03 3.83 -4.76
CA ASP A 321 8.97 4.66 -3.54
C ASP A 321 9.94 4.23 -2.43
N GLY A 322 10.89 3.33 -2.71
CA GLY A 322 11.84 2.88 -1.70
C GLY A 322 12.59 4.03 -1.01
N GLU A 323 12.83 5.17 -1.68
CA GLU A 323 13.39 6.38 -1.06
C GLU A 323 12.54 6.95 0.08
N PHE A 324 11.21 6.91 -0.04
CA PHE A 324 10.29 7.49 0.96
C PHE A 324 10.07 6.57 2.16
N VAL A 325 10.38 5.28 2.01
CA VAL A 325 10.15 4.25 3.03
C VAL A 325 11.43 3.52 3.43
N GLU A 326 12.59 4.03 3.01
CA GLU A 326 13.93 3.52 3.30
C GLU A 326 14.11 2.03 2.88
N GLY A 327 13.71 1.69 1.66
CA GLY A 327 13.86 0.36 1.06
C GLY A 327 12.61 -0.54 1.13
N CYS A 328 12.81 -1.87 1.15
CA CYS A 328 11.70 -2.82 1.17
C CYS A 328 10.89 -2.76 2.48
N ILE A 329 9.57 -2.88 2.38
CA ILE A 329 8.65 -2.87 3.54
C ILE A 329 8.10 -4.24 3.95
N ALA A 330 8.50 -5.29 3.22
CA ALA A 330 8.11 -6.69 3.45
C ALA A 330 8.73 -7.27 4.73
N GLY A 331 8.32 -8.49 5.10
CA GLY A 331 8.88 -9.23 6.23
C GLY A 331 8.50 -8.63 7.57
N GLY A 332 7.28 -8.09 7.65
CA GLY A 332 6.74 -7.47 8.87
C GLY A 332 7.25 -6.04 9.10
N ARG A 333 8.16 -5.49 8.29
CA ARG A 333 8.72 -4.15 8.54
C ARG A 333 7.62 -3.09 8.53
N ARG A 334 6.78 -3.07 7.49
CA ARG A 334 5.51 -2.31 7.48
C ARG A 334 4.30 -3.14 7.12
N TYR A 335 4.48 -4.29 6.48
CA TYR A 335 3.38 -5.24 6.27
C TYR A 335 3.84 -6.69 6.20
N LEU A 336 2.87 -7.59 6.28
CA LEU A 336 3.01 -9.01 5.95
C LEU A 336 1.79 -9.47 5.14
N HIS A 337 1.91 -10.63 4.52
CA HIS A 337 0.85 -11.28 3.76
C HIS A 337 0.40 -12.58 4.45
N ILE A 338 -0.90 -12.89 4.44
CA ILE A 338 -1.43 -14.20 4.87
C ILE A 338 -2.29 -14.75 3.74
N ASN A 339 -1.83 -15.82 3.09
CA ASN A 339 -2.56 -16.40 1.96
C ASN A 339 -3.84 -17.15 2.40
N ALA A 340 -4.64 -17.62 1.44
CA ALA A 340 -5.92 -18.29 1.74
C ALA A 340 -5.76 -19.67 2.41
N GLY A 341 -4.57 -20.27 2.34
CA GLY A 341 -4.17 -21.48 3.07
C GLY A 341 -3.72 -21.22 4.51
N GLY A 342 -3.56 -19.95 4.89
CA GLY A 342 -3.13 -19.52 6.22
C GLY A 342 -1.62 -19.36 6.38
N ASP A 343 -0.82 -19.50 5.32
CA ASP A 343 0.62 -19.29 5.43
C ASP A 343 0.94 -17.81 5.58
N ILE A 344 1.86 -17.51 6.49
CA ILE A 344 2.27 -16.14 6.83
C ILE A 344 3.52 -15.84 6.02
N GLU A 345 3.38 -15.01 4.99
CA GLU A 345 4.39 -14.69 4.00
C GLU A 345 4.93 -13.27 4.18
N PRO A 346 6.20 -13.02 3.82
CA PRO A 346 6.79 -11.70 3.99
C PRO A 346 6.18 -10.65 3.04
N CYS A 347 5.66 -11.08 1.88
CA CYS A 347 5.16 -10.24 0.80
C CYS A 347 4.18 -11.03 -0.08
N ALA A 348 3.15 -10.37 -0.62
CA ALA A 348 2.20 -10.96 -1.57
C ALA A 348 2.85 -11.53 -2.84
N PHE A 349 4.08 -11.13 -3.17
CA PHE A 349 4.82 -11.60 -4.33
C PHE A 349 5.93 -12.61 -3.95
N ILE A 350 5.94 -13.10 -2.71
CA ILE A 350 6.96 -14.00 -2.18
C ILE A 350 6.26 -15.16 -1.49
N HIS A 351 5.86 -16.14 -2.30
CA HIS A 351 5.08 -17.32 -1.91
C HIS A 351 5.96 -18.38 -1.23
N TYR A 352 6.61 -17.99 -0.13
CA TYR A 352 7.42 -18.86 0.70
C TYR A 352 7.15 -18.56 2.17
N SER A 353 6.98 -19.62 2.97
CA SER A 353 6.75 -19.49 4.39
C SER A 353 7.32 -20.65 5.21
N ASP A 354 7.64 -20.36 6.47
CA ASP A 354 7.97 -21.31 7.53
C ASP A 354 6.92 -21.28 8.66
N SER A 355 5.79 -20.59 8.45
CA SER A 355 4.82 -20.23 9.49
C SER A 355 3.40 -20.23 8.94
N ASN A 356 2.46 -20.78 9.69
CA ASN A 356 1.04 -20.82 9.33
C ASN A 356 0.17 -20.39 10.51
N ILE A 357 -0.87 -19.59 10.26
CA ILE A 357 -1.74 -18.98 11.28
C ILE A 357 -2.50 -20.01 12.11
N TYR A 358 -2.68 -21.23 11.60
CA TYR A 358 -3.31 -22.32 12.34
C TYR A 358 -2.38 -22.97 13.37
N GLN A 359 -1.07 -22.68 13.31
CA GLN A 359 -0.05 -23.30 14.14
C GLN A 359 0.71 -22.28 15.00
N LYS A 360 0.82 -21.04 14.54
CA LYS A 360 1.57 -19.97 15.19
C LYS A 360 0.69 -18.72 15.31
N THR A 361 0.88 -17.99 16.39
CA THR A 361 0.43 -16.60 16.51
C THR A 361 1.20 -15.69 15.55
N LEU A 362 0.66 -14.51 15.26
CA LEU A 362 1.35 -13.53 14.43
C LEU A 362 2.73 -13.15 15.00
N LEU A 363 2.85 -13.00 16.32
CA LEU A 363 4.12 -12.65 16.96
C LEU A 363 5.16 -13.78 16.84
N GLU A 364 4.74 -15.03 16.99
CA GLU A 364 5.63 -16.19 16.79
C GLU A 364 6.10 -16.28 15.33
N ALA A 365 5.24 -15.97 14.37
CA ALA A 365 5.62 -15.91 12.96
C ALA A 365 6.57 -14.74 12.65
N LEU A 366 6.37 -13.56 13.22
CA LEU A 366 7.27 -12.42 13.05
C LEU A 366 8.69 -12.68 13.60
N ARG A 367 8.82 -13.62 14.53
CA ARG A 367 10.08 -14.08 15.11
C ARG A 367 10.60 -15.37 14.47
N SER A 368 9.91 -15.89 13.45
CA SER A 368 10.33 -17.10 12.74
C SER A 368 11.59 -16.85 11.91
N PRO A 369 12.35 -17.90 11.56
CA PRO A 369 13.55 -17.78 10.74
C PRO A 369 13.38 -16.90 9.50
N LEU A 370 12.31 -17.05 8.71
CA LEU A 370 12.11 -16.28 7.49
C LEU A 370 11.95 -14.78 7.79
N PHE A 371 11.06 -14.40 8.70
CA PHE A 371 10.86 -12.99 9.04
C PHE A 371 12.10 -12.37 9.70
N MET A 372 12.84 -13.14 10.49
CA MET A 372 14.12 -12.69 11.05
C MET A 372 15.21 -12.54 9.99
N GLN A 373 15.17 -13.28 8.88
CA GLN A 373 16.05 -12.99 7.74
C GLN A 373 15.75 -11.62 7.13
N TYR A 374 14.47 -11.24 6.99
CA TYR A 374 14.11 -9.89 6.53
C TYR A 374 14.59 -8.83 7.51
N HIS A 375 14.33 -9.02 8.81
CA HIS A 375 14.75 -8.08 9.86
C HIS A 375 16.27 -7.82 9.84
N LYS A 376 17.09 -8.86 9.64
CA LYS A 376 18.56 -8.74 9.66
C LYS A 376 19.19 -8.20 8.38
N ASN A 377 18.54 -8.38 7.23
CA ASN A 377 19.14 -8.11 5.93
C ASN A 377 18.56 -6.87 5.24
N GLN A 378 17.60 -6.17 5.85
CA GLN A 378 17.07 -4.91 5.36
C GLN A 378 17.91 -3.71 5.87
N PRO A 379 18.14 -2.67 5.04
CA PRO A 379 17.79 -2.61 3.62
C PRO A 379 18.69 -3.53 2.77
N PHE A 380 18.13 -4.11 1.70
CA PHE A 380 18.85 -5.05 0.84
C PHE A 380 19.88 -4.37 -0.10
N ASN A 381 19.70 -3.07 -0.32
CA ASN A 381 20.54 -2.20 -1.14
C ASN A 381 20.54 -0.78 -0.57
N GLU A 382 21.71 -0.12 -0.60
CA GLU A 382 21.85 1.28 -0.19
C GLU A 382 21.21 2.26 -1.19
N ASN A 383 21.15 1.88 -2.47
CA ASN A 383 20.33 2.60 -3.46
C ASN A 383 18.87 2.14 -3.31
N HIS A 384 18.04 2.97 -2.70
CA HIS A 384 16.65 2.64 -2.40
C HIS A 384 15.72 2.62 -3.63
N LEU A 385 16.23 2.90 -4.84
CA LEU A 385 15.55 2.55 -6.10
C LEU A 385 15.64 1.04 -6.43
N ARG A 386 16.42 0.28 -5.65
CA ARG A 386 16.55 -1.18 -5.74
C ARG A 386 16.07 -1.88 -4.46
N PRO A 387 14.83 -1.63 -3.98
CA PRO A 387 14.42 -2.11 -2.68
C PRO A 387 14.17 -3.63 -2.64
N CYS A 388 13.75 -4.26 -3.73
CA CYS A 388 13.17 -5.60 -3.70
C CYS A 388 14.24 -6.70 -3.62
N PRO A 389 14.14 -7.68 -2.69
CA PRO A 389 15.07 -8.81 -2.63
C PRO A 389 14.89 -9.82 -3.77
N LEU A 390 13.78 -9.75 -4.51
CA LEU A 390 13.49 -10.58 -5.69
C LEU A 390 13.80 -9.84 -6.99
N LEU A 391 13.16 -8.70 -7.22
CA LEU A 391 13.26 -7.99 -8.51
C LEU A 391 14.60 -7.28 -8.71
N ASP A 392 15.20 -6.76 -7.63
CA ASP A 392 16.29 -5.78 -7.75
C ASP A 392 17.65 -6.30 -7.25
N ASN A 393 17.65 -7.35 -6.43
CA ASN A 393 18.85 -7.83 -5.75
C ASN A 393 19.01 -9.35 -5.93
N PRO A 394 19.54 -9.82 -7.08
CA PRO A 394 19.73 -11.23 -7.35
C PRO A 394 20.43 -11.98 -6.20
N GLY A 395 19.89 -13.14 -5.84
CA GLY A 395 20.42 -14.01 -4.78
C GLY A 395 20.03 -13.63 -3.34
N ARG A 396 19.46 -12.42 -3.08
CA ARG A 396 19.03 -12.04 -1.73
C ARG A 396 17.84 -12.89 -1.26
N LEU A 397 16.76 -12.97 -2.05
CA LEU A 397 15.59 -13.76 -1.68
C LEU A 397 15.95 -15.24 -1.49
N SER A 398 16.60 -15.86 -2.48
CA SER A 398 16.86 -17.29 -2.45
C SER A 398 17.71 -17.70 -1.25
N ARG A 399 18.74 -16.94 -0.91
CA ARG A 399 19.53 -17.15 0.31
C ARG A 399 18.68 -17.07 1.58
N MET A 400 17.79 -16.07 1.70
CA MET A 400 16.92 -15.95 2.88
C MET A 400 15.96 -17.12 3.02
N VAL A 401 15.36 -17.58 1.92
CA VAL A 401 14.46 -18.74 1.89
C VAL A 401 15.19 -20.02 2.27
N GLU A 402 16.37 -20.26 1.70
CA GLU A 402 17.18 -21.46 1.99
C GLU A 402 17.66 -21.50 3.45
N VAL A 403 18.17 -20.38 3.97
CA VAL A 403 18.66 -20.29 5.37
C VAL A 403 17.53 -20.42 6.38
N SER A 404 16.34 -19.90 6.07
CA SER A 404 15.18 -20.02 6.95
C SER A 404 14.52 -21.40 6.92
N GLY A 405 14.77 -22.19 5.86
CA GLY A 405 14.05 -23.44 5.61
C GLY A 405 12.60 -23.23 5.18
N ALA A 406 12.24 -22.00 4.76
CA ALA A 406 10.92 -21.70 4.25
C ALA A 406 10.64 -22.49 2.97
N LYS A 407 9.38 -22.88 2.78
CA LYS A 407 8.93 -23.70 1.65
C LYS A 407 7.97 -22.90 0.78
N SER A 408 7.89 -23.26 -0.49
CA SER A 408 6.90 -22.69 -1.38
C SER A 408 5.49 -22.94 -0.85
N THR A 409 4.67 -21.90 -0.87
CA THR A 409 3.25 -21.92 -0.46
C THR A 409 2.31 -22.03 -1.66
N ASP A 410 2.86 -22.10 -2.89
CA ASP A 410 2.14 -22.57 -4.06
C ASP A 410 1.92 -24.09 -3.93
N MET A 411 0.69 -24.46 -3.58
CA MET A 411 0.31 -25.85 -3.34
C MET A 411 0.05 -26.63 -4.63
N MET A 412 -0.20 -25.94 -5.75
CA MET A 412 -0.52 -26.58 -7.03
C MET A 412 0.74 -26.91 -7.82
N LYS A 413 1.70 -25.98 -7.85
CA LYS A 413 2.97 -26.10 -8.56
C LYS A 413 4.10 -25.47 -7.73
N PRO A 414 4.57 -26.13 -6.64
CA PRO A 414 5.63 -25.60 -5.80
C PRO A 414 6.83 -25.12 -6.62
N GLN A 415 7.10 -23.82 -6.55
CA GLN A 415 8.17 -23.20 -7.32
C GLN A 415 9.47 -23.23 -6.51
N ASN A 416 10.59 -23.60 -7.13
CA ASN A 416 11.90 -23.44 -6.53
C ASN A 416 12.28 -21.95 -6.50
N VAL A 417 12.81 -21.47 -5.36
CA VAL A 417 13.17 -20.07 -5.18
C VAL A 417 14.28 -19.59 -6.12
N GLN A 418 15.19 -20.48 -6.52
CA GLN A 418 16.24 -20.17 -7.49
C GLN A 418 15.64 -19.96 -8.88
N ASP A 419 14.68 -20.80 -9.30
CA ASP A 419 14.00 -20.66 -10.59
C ASP A 419 13.19 -19.36 -10.65
N LEU A 420 12.48 -19.01 -9.57
CA LEU A 420 11.78 -17.72 -9.47
C LEU A 420 12.77 -16.54 -9.56
N SER A 421 13.87 -16.62 -8.80
CA SER A 421 14.89 -15.56 -8.78
C SER A 421 15.55 -15.38 -10.14
N ALA A 422 15.80 -16.47 -10.87
CA ALA A 422 16.40 -16.47 -12.20
C ALA A 422 15.57 -15.66 -13.21
N LYS A 423 14.23 -15.68 -13.11
CA LYS A 423 13.32 -14.89 -13.97
C LYS A 423 13.55 -13.38 -13.86
N CYS A 424 14.12 -12.90 -12.75
CA CYS A 424 14.30 -11.47 -12.46
C CYS A 424 15.72 -10.95 -12.73
N VAL A 425 16.72 -11.83 -12.95
CA VAL A 425 18.14 -11.43 -13.02
C VAL A 425 18.39 -10.38 -14.10
N ASN A 426 17.91 -10.61 -15.32
CA ASN A 426 18.13 -9.67 -16.42
C ASN A 426 17.44 -8.31 -16.17
N ALA A 427 16.24 -8.32 -15.59
CA ALA A 427 15.55 -7.09 -15.22
C ALA A 427 16.31 -6.31 -14.13
N ALA A 428 16.86 -7.02 -13.15
CA ALA A 428 17.66 -6.43 -12.07
C ALA A 428 18.94 -5.77 -12.59
N GLU A 429 19.69 -6.47 -13.46
CA GLU A 429 20.95 -5.97 -14.03
C GLU A 429 20.72 -4.72 -14.89
N ASN A 430 19.70 -4.73 -15.75
CA ASN A 430 19.35 -3.58 -16.58
C ASN A 430 18.87 -2.39 -15.72
N TRP A 431 18.03 -2.66 -14.71
CA TRP A 431 17.55 -1.61 -13.81
C TRP A 431 18.67 -1.02 -12.96
N ALA A 432 19.67 -1.80 -12.55
CA ALA A 432 20.79 -1.31 -11.74
C ALA A 432 21.52 -0.14 -12.40
N ILE A 433 21.71 -0.19 -13.72
CA ILE A 433 22.35 0.90 -14.50
C ILE A 433 21.51 2.18 -14.42
N ALA A 434 20.20 2.08 -14.68
CA ALA A 434 19.29 3.22 -14.63
C ALA A 434 19.17 3.77 -13.20
N ALA A 435 19.00 2.89 -12.20
CA ALA A 435 18.88 3.25 -10.79
C ALA A 435 20.13 3.96 -10.28
N ASP A 436 21.34 3.51 -10.61
CA ASP A 436 22.57 4.17 -10.16
C ASP A 436 22.76 5.54 -10.81
N ARG A 437 22.39 5.68 -12.09
CA ARG A 437 22.36 6.97 -12.76
C ARG A 437 21.37 7.93 -12.08
N ILE A 438 20.10 7.53 -11.92
CA ILE A 438 19.06 8.36 -11.28
C ILE A 438 19.46 8.73 -9.85
N TRP A 439 19.99 7.78 -9.08
CA TRP A 439 20.44 8.01 -7.72
C TRP A 439 21.55 9.04 -7.65
N SER A 440 22.53 8.96 -8.57
CA SER A 440 23.60 9.96 -8.66
C SER A 440 23.06 11.35 -9.02
N GLU A 441 22.09 11.45 -9.93
CA GLU A 441 21.46 12.72 -10.32
C GLU A 441 20.76 13.39 -9.12
N SER A 442 20.06 12.62 -8.29
CA SER A 442 19.28 13.15 -7.16
C SER A 442 20.07 13.34 -5.87
N HIS A 443 21.16 12.59 -5.64
CA HIS A 443 21.90 12.58 -4.38
C HIS A 443 23.35 13.10 -4.47
N ALA A 444 23.94 13.28 -5.66
CA ALA A 444 25.32 13.79 -5.78
C ALA A 444 25.50 15.25 -5.34
N CYS A 445 24.42 16.03 -5.25
CA CYS A 445 24.47 17.41 -4.71
C CYS A 445 24.66 17.48 -3.18
N ALA A 446 24.64 16.36 -2.45
CA ALA A 446 24.83 16.37 -0.99
C ALA A 446 26.30 16.52 -0.54
N GLY A 447 27.27 16.36 -1.46
CA GLY A 447 28.72 16.34 -1.18
C GLY A 447 29.56 17.47 -1.81
N CYS A 448 28.99 18.31 -2.68
CA CYS A 448 29.71 19.43 -3.28
C CYS A 448 29.50 20.72 -2.47
N THR A 449 30.47 21.09 -1.63
CA THR A 449 30.55 22.41 -0.95
C THR A 449 30.79 23.60 -1.89
N ALA A 450 30.61 23.45 -3.21
CA ALA A 450 30.96 24.46 -4.20
C ALA A 450 29.76 25.24 -4.79
N CYS A 451 28.52 24.86 -4.48
CA CYS A 451 27.34 25.53 -5.02
C CYS A 451 26.46 26.05 -3.87
N GLY A 452 26.60 27.33 -3.53
CA GLY A 452 25.70 28.01 -2.59
C GLY A 452 24.28 28.07 -3.16
N GLY A 453 23.44 27.11 -2.79
CA GLY A 453 22.04 27.05 -3.21
C GLY A 453 21.26 26.07 -2.34
N SER A 454 20.62 26.61 -1.30
CA SER A 454 19.57 26.03 -0.44
C SER A 454 19.01 24.64 -0.82
N ALA A 455 19.67 23.58 -0.36
CA ALA A 455 19.04 22.28 -0.15
C ALA A 455 18.87 22.10 1.37
N VAL A 456 17.63 22.22 1.84
CA VAL A 456 17.28 21.92 3.23
C VAL A 456 17.46 20.41 3.40
N LYS A 457 18.55 20.01 4.05
CA LYS A 457 18.69 18.66 4.62
C LYS A 457 17.65 18.55 5.75
N GLU A 458 16.48 17.99 5.47
CA GLU A 458 15.62 17.45 6.51
C GLU A 458 16.21 16.12 6.97
N THR A 459 17.20 16.22 7.86
CA THR A 459 17.55 15.13 8.77
C THR A 459 16.35 14.91 9.69
N ILE A 460 15.60 13.84 9.46
CA ILE A 460 14.79 13.21 10.50
C ILE A 460 15.80 12.60 11.48
N SER A 461 16.16 13.35 12.51
CA SER A 461 16.91 12.79 13.63
C SER A 461 15.97 11.87 14.39
N THR A 462 16.22 10.57 14.29
CA THR A 462 15.83 9.61 15.33
C THR A 462 16.59 9.99 16.60
N SER A 463 15.92 10.60 17.57
CA SER A 463 16.44 10.81 18.90
C SER A 463 15.47 10.24 19.92
N ALA A 464 15.91 9.13 20.53
CA ALA A 464 15.51 8.52 21.81
C ALA A 464 14.03 8.20 22.06
#